data_AF-A0A7K8XR05-F1
#
_entry.id   AF-A0A7K8XR05-F1
#
_cell.length_a   1.000
_cell.length_b   1.000
_cell.length_c   1.000
_cell.angle_alpha   90.00
_cell.angle_beta   90.00
_cell.angle_gamma   90.00
#
_symmetry.space_group_name_H-M   'P 1'
#
loop_
_entity.id
_entity.type
_entity.pdbx_description
1 polymer ?
#
loop_
_entity_poly.entity_id
_entity_poly.type
_entity_poly.pdbx_seq_one_letter_code
_entity_poly.pdbx_strand_id
1 'polypeptide(L)'
;VRAAVALLLALLVLAAQVVAAEELSGVSLRMKKCECQFLNGTERVRFVDRFIYNREQFLHFDSDLGVFVADTPLGEPQAQYWNSQMDFVEQVRAEVNTYCQYNYKVATPFTVERR
;
A
#
# COMPACT_ATOMS: atom_id res chain seq x y z
N VAL A 1 0.22 29.51 -49.53
CA VAL A 1 0.70 29.93 -48.19
C VAL A 1 -0.34 29.65 -47.09
N ARG A 2 -1.53 30.26 -47.12
CA ARG A 2 -2.56 30.07 -46.07
C ARG A 2 -2.98 28.61 -45.82
N ALA A 3 -3.21 27.84 -46.89
CA ALA A 3 -3.56 26.41 -46.78
C ALA A 3 -2.44 25.56 -46.17
N ALA A 4 -1.17 25.86 -46.51
CA ALA A 4 -0.02 25.15 -45.96
C ALA A 4 0.15 25.44 -44.46
N VAL A 5 -0.05 26.69 -44.04
CA VAL A 5 -0.02 27.08 -42.62
C VAL A 5 -1.15 26.42 -41.83
N ALA A 6 -2.37 26.39 -42.38
CA ALA A 6 -3.51 25.73 -41.74
C ALA A 6 -3.29 24.22 -41.58
N LEU A 7 -2.73 23.56 -42.60
CA LEU A 7 -2.39 22.14 -42.54
C LEU A 7 -1.30 21.87 -41.51
N LEU A 8 -0.26 22.71 -41.45
CA LEU A 8 0.81 22.60 -40.47
C LEU A 8 0.28 22.75 -39.03
N LEU A 9 -0.60 23.74 -38.80
CA LEU A 9 -1.24 23.96 -37.50
C LEU A 9 -2.12 22.78 -37.10
N ALA A 10 -2.94 22.27 -38.03
CA ALA A 10 -3.76 21.08 -37.78
C ALA A 10 -2.88 19.87 -37.40
N LEU A 11 -1.80 19.62 -38.13
CA LEU A 11 -0.87 18.53 -37.83
C LEU A 11 -0.19 18.69 -36.46
N LEU A 12 0.21 19.91 -36.09
CA LEU A 12 0.78 20.19 -34.76
C LEU A 12 -0.24 19.97 -33.64
N VAL A 13 -1.50 20.36 -33.83
CA VAL A 13 -2.58 20.11 -32.87
C VAL A 13 -2.86 18.62 -32.73
N LEU A 14 -2.97 17.88 -33.85
CA LEU A 14 -3.14 16.42 -33.82
C LEU A 14 -1.95 15.74 -33.16
N ALA A 15 -0.71 16.16 -33.44
CA ALA A 15 0.48 15.62 -32.80
C ALA A 15 0.47 15.87 -31.28
N ALA A 16 0.10 17.07 -30.83
CA ALA A 16 -0.04 17.38 -29.41
C ALA A 16 -1.13 16.53 -28.72
N GLN A 17 -2.25 16.29 -29.40
CA GLN A 17 -3.33 15.42 -28.91
C GLN A 17 -2.90 13.95 -28.79
N VAL A 18 -2.11 13.45 -29.75
CA VAL A 18 -1.56 12.09 -29.72
C VAL A 18 -0.51 11.94 -28.61
N VAL A 19 0.40 12.91 -28.46
CA VAL A 19 1.41 12.91 -27.38
C VAL A 19 0.75 12.92 -25.99
N ALA A 20 -0.30 13.72 -25.79
CA ALA A 20 -1.04 13.75 -24.53
C ALA A 20 -1.82 12.45 -24.25
N ALA A 21 -2.27 11.73 -25.29
CA ALA A 21 -2.99 10.47 -25.14
C ALA A 21 -2.06 9.29 -24.79
N GLU A 22 -0.81 9.33 -25.27
CA GLU A 22 0.21 8.30 -24.99
C GLU A 22 0.75 8.41 -23.54
N GLU A 23 0.70 9.59 -22.95
CA GLU A 23 1.05 9.84 -21.54
C GLU A 23 0.01 9.28 -20.53
N LEU A 24 -1.13 8.79 -21.01
CA LEU A 24 -2.23 8.24 -20.22
C LEU A 24 -2.20 6.71 -20.08
N SER A 25 -1.09 6.03 -20.41
CA SER A 25 -0.86 4.65 -19.94
C SER A 25 -0.37 4.65 -18.48
N GLY A 26 -1.05 5.37 -17.59
CA GLY A 26 -0.70 5.46 -16.19
C GLY A 26 -1.08 4.18 -15.45
N VAL A 27 -0.13 3.27 -15.22
CA VAL A 27 -0.37 2.09 -14.37
C VAL A 27 -0.56 2.55 -12.92
N SER A 28 -1.77 2.39 -12.40
CA SER A 28 -2.10 2.64 -10.99
C SER A 28 -1.96 1.35 -10.19
N LEU A 29 -0.95 1.29 -9.32
CA LEU A 29 -0.65 0.12 -8.50
C LEU A 29 -1.01 0.38 -7.03
N ARG A 30 -1.95 -0.41 -6.49
CA ARG A 30 -2.25 -0.46 -5.07
C ARG A 30 -1.76 -1.78 -4.50
N MET A 31 -0.99 -1.72 -3.42
CA MET A 31 -0.49 -2.89 -2.71
C MET A 31 -0.81 -2.77 -1.21
N LYS A 32 -1.07 -3.93 -0.61
CA LYS A 32 -1.20 -4.10 0.84
C LYS A 32 -0.19 -5.16 1.26
N LYS A 33 0.58 -4.89 2.32
CA LYS A 33 1.57 -5.83 2.83
C LYS A 33 1.35 -6.05 4.33
N CYS A 34 0.85 -7.23 4.67
CA CYS A 34 0.71 -7.71 6.04
C CYS A 34 1.99 -8.46 6.43
N GLU A 35 2.75 -7.92 7.37
CA GLU A 35 4.03 -8.46 7.81
C GLU A 35 3.94 -8.95 9.26
N CYS A 36 4.47 -10.16 9.51
CA CYS A 36 4.67 -10.68 10.85
C CYS A 36 6.18 -10.80 11.11
N GLN A 37 6.68 -9.99 12.04
CA GLN A 37 8.09 -9.96 12.42
C GLN A 37 8.26 -10.77 13.71
N PHE A 38 8.99 -11.88 13.61
CA PHE A 38 9.25 -12.83 14.70
C PHE A 38 10.66 -12.60 15.24
N LEU A 39 10.76 -12.02 16.43
CA LEU A 39 12.02 -11.75 17.12
C LEU A 39 12.22 -12.83 18.19
N ASN A 40 13.32 -13.60 18.08
CA ASN A 40 13.59 -14.77 18.91
C ASN A 40 12.44 -15.80 18.89
N GLY A 41 12.04 -16.23 17.69
CA GLY A 41 10.88 -17.11 17.52
C GLY A 41 9.59 -16.37 17.83
N THR A 42 8.79 -16.87 18.77
CA THR A 42 7.51 -16.25 19.16
C THR A 42 7.58 -15.47 20.47
N GLU A 43 8.77 -15.24 21.03
CA GLU A 43 8.93 -14.45 22.26
C GLU A 43 8.42 -13.03 22.06
N ARG A 44 8.76 -12.41 20.92
CA ARG A 44 8.27 -11.10 20.52
C ARG A 44 7.78 -11.15 19.08
N VAL A 45 6.50 -10.87 18.90
CA VAL A 45 5.82 -10.86 17.59
C VAL A 45 5.29 -9.46 17.33
N ARG A 46 5.70 -8.87 16.22
CA ARG A 46 5.22 -7.55 15.77
C ARG A 46 4.47 -7.70 14.46
N PHE A 47 3.25 -7.18 14.43
CA PHE A 47 2.42 -7.14 13.23
C PHE A 47 2.48 -5.74 12.61
N VAL A 48 2.76 -5.68 11.31
CA VAL A 48 2.79 -4.41 10.56
C VAL A 48 1.93 -4.56 9.31
N ASP A 49 0.94 -3.70 9.15
CA ASP A 49 0.08 -3.66 7.95
C ASP A 49 0.39 -2.38 7.16
N ARG A 50 0.93 -2.52 5.94
CA ARG A 50 1.39 -1.40 5.11
C ARG A 50 0.50 -1.22 3.90
N PHE A 51 0.09 0.02 3.63
CA PHE A 51 -0.67 0.39 2.45
C PHE A 51 0.19 1.26 1.53
N ILE A 52 0.34 0.80 0.29
CA ILE A 52 1.32 1.32 -0.66
C ILE A 52 0.60 1.68 -1.96
N TYR A 53 0.84 2.89 -2.45
CA TYR A 53 0.36 3.38 -3.73
C TYR A 53 1.54 3.73 -4.62
N ASN A 54 1.65 3.14 -5.81
CA ASN A 54 2.75 3.37 -6.76
C ASN A 54 4.16 3.30 -6.12
N ARG A 55 4.37 2.34 -5.20
CA ARG A 55 5.61 2.11 -4.42
C ARG A 55 5.86 3.08 -3.27
N GLU A 56 4.98 4.05 -3.06
CA GLU A 56 5.00 4.94 -1.89
C GLU A 56 4.06 4.40 -0.81
N GLN A 57 4.61 4.07 0.36
CA GLN A 57 3.77 3.75 1.51
C GLN A 57 3.10 5.04 1.99
N PHE A 58 1.78 5.04 2.10
CA PHE A 58 1.03 6.24 2.51
C PHE A 58 0.39 6.08 3.90
N LEU A 59 0.24 4.85 4.38
CA LEU A 59 -0.40 4.53 5.65
C LEU A 59 0.14 3.19 6.17
N HIS A 60 0.32 3.07 7.47
CA HIS A 60 0.57 1.78 8.10
C HIS A 60 -0.13 1.62 9.45
N PHE A 61 -0.32 0.38 9.87
CA PHE A 61 -0.55 0.01 11.26
C PHE A 61 0.68 -0.72 11.78
N ASP A 62 1.09 -0.40 13.00
CA ASP A 62 2.15 -1.10 13.71
C ASP A 62 1.62 -1.55 15.06
N SER A 63 1.71 -2.85 15.38
CA SER A 63 1.23 -3.38 16.65
C SER A 63 1.92 -2.77 17.87
N ASP A 64 3.16 -2.28 17.71
CA ASP A 64 3.88 -1.61 18.79
C ASP A 64 3.28 -0.23 19.10
N LEU A 65 2.64 0.41 18.11
CA LEU A 65 1.91 1.67 18.27
C LEU A 65 0.42 1.46 18.57
N GLY A 66 -0.16 0.39 18.02
CA GLY A 66 -1.57 0.03 18.17
C GLY A 66 -2.54 0.95 17.43
N VAL A 67 -2.09 1.81 16.52
CA VAL A 67 -2.92 2.74 15.75
C VAL A 67 -2.44 2.83 14.30
N PHE A 68 -3.31 3.29 13.42
CA PHE A 68 -2.93 3.62 12.05
C PHE A 68 -2.21 4.97 12.00
N VAL A 69 -1.09 5.03 11.29
CA VAL A 69 -0.26 6.22 11.11
C VAL A 69 -0.15 6.51 9.63
N ALA A 70 -0.50 7.74 9.24
CA ALA A 70 -0.29 8.23 7.89
C ALA A 70 1.19 8.56 7.69
N ASP A 71 1.81 7.97 6.66
CA ASP A 71 3.20 8.24 6.28
C ASP A 71 3.30 9.41 5.30
N THR A 72 2.19 9.71 4.62
CA THR A 72 2.06 10.82 3.66
C THR A 72 0.69 11.47 3.80
N PRO A 73 0.48 12.70 3.28
CA PRO A 73 -0.81 13.38 3.34
C PRO A 73 -1.96 12.58 2.72
N LEU A 74 -1.67 11.70 1.75
CA LEU A 74 -2.66 10.80 1.14
C LEU A 74 -3.29 9.85 2.17
N GLY A 75 -2.54 9.45 3.21
CA GLY A 75 -3.01 8.55 4.25
C GLY A 75 -3.75 9.20 5.40
N GLU A 76 -3.65 10.53 5.58
CA GLU A 76 -4.23 11.23 6.74
C GLU A 76 -5.74 11.00 6.88
N PRO A 77 -6.57 11.13 5.83
CA PRO A 77 -8.01 10.90 5.96
C PRO A 77 -8.32 9.46 6.35
N GLN A 78 -7.53 8.51 5.84
CA GLN A 78 -7.73 7.09 6.09
C GLN A 78 -7.31 6.72 7.52
N ALA A 79 -6.19 7.24 8.00
CA ALA A 79 -5.74 7.07 9.38
C ALA A 79 -6.76 7.60 10.38
N GLN A 80 -7.28 8.82 10.15
CA GLN A 80 -8.31 9.42 11.01
C GLN A 80 -9.58 8.57 11.05
N TYR A 81 -10.08 8.16 9.89
CA TYR A 81 -11.32 7.36 9.78
C TYR A 81 -11.18 5.96 10.42
N TRP A 82 -10.04 5.30 10.26
CA TRP A 82 -9.84 3.98 10.86
C TRP A 82 -9.57 4.06 12.36
N ASN A 83 -8.79 5.05 12.82
CA ASN A 83 -8.57 5.25 14.24
C ASN A 83 -9.83 5.68 15.01
N SER A 84 -10.83 6.26 14.33
CA SER A 84 -12.14 6.54 14.94
C SER A 84 -13.03 5.30 15.09
N GLN A 85 -12.70 4.18 14.46
CA GLN A 85 -13.45 2.92 14.55
C GLN A 85 -12.77 1.97 15.54
N MET A 86 -13.14 2.07 16.82
CA MET A 86 -12.52 1.30 17.89
C MET A 86 -12.56 -0.22 17.64
N ASP A 87 -13.71 -0.77 17.25
CA ASP A 87 -13.86 -2.22 17.00
C ASP A 87 -12.89 -2.71 15.91
N PHE A 88 -12.69 -1.89 14.87
CA PHE A 88 -11.77 -2.21 13.79
C PHE A 88 -10.32 -2.19 14.28
N VAL A 89 -9.91 -1.14 15.01
CA VAL A 89 -8.53 -1.04 15.53
C VAL A 89 -8.24 -2.16 16.52
N GLU A 90 -9.18 -2.53 17.40
CA GLU A 90 -9.04 -3.68 18.30
C GLU A 90 -8.88 -4.99 17.54
N GLN A 91 -9.64 -5.19 16.46
CA GLN A 91 -9.46 -6.35 15.60
C GLN A 91 -8.05 -6.37 15.01
N VAL A 92 -7.54 -5.24 14.50
CA VAL A 92 -6.18 -5.18 13.93
C VAL A 92 -5.09 -5.40 14.99
N ARG A 93 -5.28 -4.90 16.22
CA ARG A 93 -4.40 -5.20 17.36
C ARG A 93 -4.34 -6.70 17.67
N ALA A 94 -5.47 -7.39 17.53
CA ALA A 94 -5.56 -8.82 17.77
C ALA A 94 -4.80 -9.67 16.73
N GLU A 95 -4.47 -9.13 15.55
CA GLU A 95 -3.79 -9.86 14.46
C GLU A 95 -2.41 -10.39 14.83
N VAL A 96 -1.75 -9.83 15.84
CA VAL A 96 -0.53 -10.41 16.42
C VAL A 96 -0.77 -11.86 16.88
N ASN A 97 -1.91 -12.11 17.50
CA ASN A 97 -2.28 -13.43 18.02
C ASN A 97 -3.05 -14.24 16.97
N THR A 98 -4.08 -13.66 16.37
CA THR A 98 -5.04 -14.36 15.50
C THR A 98 -4.44 -14.70 14.14
N TYR A 99 -3.54 -13.88 13.62
CA TYR A 99 -2.89 -14.10 12.34
C TYR A 99 -1.43 -14.51 12.52
N CYS A 100 -0.58 -13.68 13.13
CA CYS A 100 0.86 -13.95 13.14
C CYS A 100 1.23 -15.21 13.92
N GLN A 101 0.88 -15.28 15.20
CA GLN A 101 1.22 -16.46 16.02
C GLN A 101 0.51 -17.73 15.53
N TYR A 102 -0.75 -17.61 15.10
CA TYR A 102 -1.49 -18.73 14.52
C TYR A 102 -0.76 -19.30 13.30
N ASN A 103 -0.41 -18.45 12.32
CA ASN A 103 0.26 -18.89 11.12
C ASN A 103 1.70 -19.37 11.39
N TYR A 104 2.40 -18.78 12.37
CA TYR A 104 3.72 -19.27 12.76
C TYR A 104 3.65 -20.74 13.20
N LYS A 105 2.68 -21.10 14.03
CA LYS A 105 2.49 -22.50 14.50
C LYS A 105 2.19 -23.44 13.32
N VAL A 106 1.37 -23.00 12.37
CA VAL A 106 1.03 -23.78 11.17
C VAL A 106 2.23 -23.94 10.24
N ALA A 107 3.04 -22.89 10.07
CA ALA A 107 4.15 -22.87 9.12
C ALA A 107 5.45 -23.46 9.67
N THR A 108 5.66 -23.44 11.00
CA THR A 108 6.89 -23.87 11.69
C THR A 108 7.42 -25.23 11.22
N PRO A 109 6.59 -26.29 11.10
CA PRO A 109 7.05 -27.60 10.62
C PRO A 109 7.57 -27.59 9.18
N PHE A 110 7.19 -26.58 8.39
CA PHE A 110 7.52 -26.49 6.98
C PHE A 110 8.63 -25.49 6.67
N THR A 111 8.84 -24.49 7.53
CA THR A 111 9.75 -23.36 7.25
C THR A 111 10.89 -23.24 8.25
N VAL A 112 10.63 -23.44 9.54
CA VAL A 112 11.62 -23.21 10.61
C VAL A 112 12.33 -24.51 10.95
N GLU A 113 11.59 -25.59 11.20
CA GLU A 113 12.14 -26.90 11.60
C GLU A 113 12.85 -27.63 10.45
N ARG A 114 12.68 -27.18 9.20
CA ARG A 114 13.37 -27.76 8.03
C ARG A 114 14.76 -27.17 7.77
N ARG A 115 15.20 -26.18 8.54
CA ARG A 115 16.55 -25.61 8.44
C ARG A 115 17.53 -26.43 9.26
#